data_AF-A0A6I7WWS8-F1
#
_entry.id   AF-A0A6I7WWS8-F1
#
_cell.length_a   1.000
_cell.length_b   1.000
_cell.length_c   1.000
_cell.angle_alpha   90.00
_cell.angle_beta   90.00
_cell.angle_gamma   90.00
#
_symmetry.space_group_name_H-M   'P 1'
#
loop_
_entity.id
_entity.type
_entity.pdbx_description
1 polymer ?
#
loop_
_entity_poly.entity_id
_entity_poly.type
_entity_poly.pdbx_seq_one_letter_code
_entity_poly.pdbx_strand_id
1 'polypeptide(L)' 'MEADQNKRTSIPVHGVSTTRLDDFSKESKFHPKVIYLEDIHGKRILGCGSANLTLSGWGRNQEVFTFREIETKEQYN' A
#
# COMPACT_ATOMS: atom_id res chain seq x y z
N MET A 1 -13.43 -26.70 22.34
CA MET A 1 -12.29 -25.83 22.01
C MET A 1 -12.69 -25.09 20.75
N GLU A 2 -13.47 -24.01 20.90
CA GLU A 2 -13.99 -23.26 19.75
C GLU A 2 -12.86 -22.38 19.21
N ALA A 3 -12.52 -22.56 17.94
CA ALA A 3 -11.65 -21.64 17.24
C ALA A 3 -12.32 -20.26 17.27
N ASP A 4 -11.56 -19.23 17.65
CA ASP A 4 -11.93 -17.81 17.63
C ASP A 4 -12.43 -17.43 16.22
N GLN A 5 -13.72 -17.63 15.95
CA GLN A 5 -14.32 -17.52 14.64
C GLN A 5 -14.43 -16.04 14.27
N ASN A 6 -13.58 -15.63 13.33
CA ASN A 6 -13.59 -14.38 12.56
C ASN A 6 -13.02 -13.14 13.27
N LYS A 7 -11.74 -13.18 13.69
CA LYS A 7 -10.94 -11.95 13.63
C LYS A 7 -10.84 -11.50 12.18
N ARG A 8 -11.76 -10.65 11.75
CA ARG A 8 -11.67 -9.97 10.46
C ARG A 8 -10.63 -8.87 10.62
N THR A 9 -9.46 -9.07 10.01
CA THR A 9 -8.48 -7.99 9.86
C THR A 9 -9.11 -6.89 9.01
N SER A 10 -9.53 -5.79 9.63
CA SER A 10 -9.94 -4.57 8.93
C SER A 10 -8.76 -3.63 8.88
N ILE A 11 -8.43 -3.13 7.68
CA ILE A 11 -7.47 -2.04 7.51
C ILE A 11 -8.25 -0.73 7.32
N PRO A 12 -7.91 0.35 8.05
CA PRO A 12 -8.48 1.66 7.76
C PRO A 12 -8.06 2.11 6.36
N VAL A 13 -9.03 2.59 5.57
CA VAL A 13 -8.78 3.09 4.22
C VAL A 13 -8.86 4.60 4.22
N HIS A 14 -7.75 5.26 3.92
CA HIS A 14 -7.67 6.71 3.79
C HIS A 14 -7.57 7.07 2.31
N GLY A 15 -8.64 7.61 1.74
CA GLY A 15 -8.61 8.10 0.36
C GLY A 15 -7.81 9.39 0.23
N VAL A 16 -6.88 9.44 -0.72
CA VAL A 16 -6.12 10.65 -1.04
C VAL A 16 -6.64 11.24 -2.35
N SER A 17 -6.95 12.53 -2.35
CA SER A 17 -7.34 13.25 -3.56
C SER A 17 -6.09 13.66 -4.34
N THR A 18 -5.90 13.08 -5.52
CA THR A 18 -4.75 13.37 -6.39
C THR A 18 -4.78 14.78 -6.95
N THR A 19 -5.94 15.44 -6.96
CA THR A 19 -6.11 16.86 -7.37
C THR A 19 -5.37 17.87 -6.50
N ARG A 20 -4.82 17.43 -5.36
CA ARG A 20 -3.97 18.25 -4.49
C ARG A 20 -2.48 18.18 -4.85
N LEU A 21 -2.12 17.42 -5.88
CA LEU A 21 -0.77 17.33 -6.41
C LEU A 21 -0.64 18.33 -7.56
N ASP A 22 0.36 19.21 -7.51
CA ASP A 22 0.48 20.38 -8.41
C ASP A 22 0.50 20.00 -9.91
N ASP A 23 1.05 18.83 -10.26
CA ASP A 23 1.18 18.33 -11.64
C ASP A 23 0.13 17.29 -12.06
N PHE A 24 -0.96 17.13 -11.30
CA PHE A 24 -1.96 16.10 -11.56
C PHE A 24 -3.20 16.67 -12.26
N SER A 25 -3.29 16.46 -13.58
CA SER A 25 -4.43 16.91 -14.39
C SER A 25 -5.57 15.87 -14.43
N LYS A 26 -6.67 16.19 -15.13
CA LYS A 26 -7.80 15.28 -15.33
C LYS A 26 -7.42 14.07 -16.20
N GLU A 27 -6.40 14.21 -17.02
CA GLU A 27 -5.85 13.19 -17.90
C GLU A 27 -4.84 12.29 -17.17
N SER A 28 -4.32 12.74 -16.02
CA SER A 28 -3.37 11.98 -15.21
C SER A 28 -4.03 10.75 -14.56
N LYS A 29 -3.27 9.66 -14.50
CA LYS A 29 -3.66 8.43 -13.81
C LYS A 29 -2.71 8.17 -12.65
N PHE A 30 -3.26 7.98 -11.45
CA PHE A 30 -2.48 7.50 -10.33
C PHE A 30 -2.32 5.99 -10.49
N HIS A 31 -1.28 5.61 -11.22
CA HIS A 31 -0.96 4.23 -11.53
C HIS A 31 0.12 3.57 -10.64
N PRO A 32 0.82 4.25 -9.70
CA PRO A 32 1.65 3.55 -8.72
C PRO A 32 0.83 2.58 -7.86
N LYS A 33 1.40 1.40 -7.55
CA LYS A 33 0.85 0.48 -6.55
C LYS A 33 1.89 0.33 -5.44
N VAL A 34 1.63 1.02 -4.34
CA VAL A 34 2.56 1.21 -3.24
C VAL A 34 1.86 0.80 -1.94
N ILE A 35 2.61 0.16 -1.04
CA ILE A 35 2.16 -0.27 0.28
C ILE A 35 3.12 0.33 1.29
N TYR A 36 2.60 1.09 2.24
CA TYR A 36 3.38 1.59 3.37
C TYR A 36 2.91 0.91 4.64
N LEU A 37 3.84 0.29 5.36
CA LEU A 37 3.59 -0.36 6.65
C LEU A 37 4.46 0.30 7.71
N GLU A 38 3.86 0.70 8.82
CA GLU A 38 4.55 1.23 9.99
C GLU A 38 4.04 0.53 11.24
N ASP A 39 4.96 0.06 12.09
CA ASP A 39 4.61 -0.57 13.35
C ASP A 39 4.54 0.45 14.51
N ILE A 40 4.14 -0.02 15.69
CA ILE A 40 4.03 0.80 16.90
C ILE A 40 5.37 1.32 17.42
N HIS A 41 6.49 0.79 16.93
CA HIS A 41 7.85 1.21 17.27
C HIS A 41 8.44 2.15 16.21
N GLY A 42 7.67 2.50 15.17
CA GLY A 42 8.09 3.38 14.10
C GLY A 42 9.00 2.71 13.06
N LYS A 43 9.10 1.38 13.04
CA LYS A 43 9.77 0.65 11.95
C LYS A 43 8.86 0.70 10.72
N ARG A 44 9.45 1.05 9.58
CA ARG A 44 8.73 1.35 8.34
C ARG A 44 9.21 0.49 7.18
N ILE A 45 8.26 -0.01 6.40
CA ILE A 45 8.53 -0.78 5.19
C ILE A 45 7.73 -0.17 4.04
N LEU A 46 8.41 0.08 2.92
CA LEU A 46 7.80 0.49 1.66
C LEU A 46 7.82 -0.68 0.68
N GLY A 47 6.62 -1.10 0.28
CA GLY A 47 6.38 -2.06 -0.78
C GLY A 47 5.99 -1.37 -2.08
N CYS A 48 6.58 -1.79 -3.19
CA CYS A 48 6.18 -1.37 -4.54
C CYS A 48 6.00 -2.61 -5.41
N GLY A 49 4.97 -2.61 -6.26
CA GLY A 49 4.72 -3.75 -7.14
C GLY A 49 3.79 -3.46 -8.30
N SER A 50 3.46 -4.53 -9.03
CA SER A 50 2.65 -4.47 -10.25
C SER A 50 1.14 -4.66 -9.98
N ALA A 51 0.76 -5.34 -8.89
CA ALA A 51 -0.64 -5.65 -8.63
C ALA A 51 -1.44 -4.44 -8.17
N ASN A 52 -2.57 -4.19 -8.82
CA ASN A 52 -3.62 -3.33 -8.26
C ASN A 52 -4.22 -3.97 -7.01
N LEU A 53 -4.78 -3.15 -6.11
CA LEU A 53 -5.50 -3.64 -4.92
C LEU A 53 -6.89 -4.20 -5.30
N THR A 54 -6.89 -5.34 -5.99
CA THR A 54 -8.08 -6.07 -6.43
C THR A 54 -7.91 -7.56 -6.14
N LEU A 55 -9.02 -8.28 -6.00
CA LEU A 55 -8.98 -9.74 -5.73
C LEU A 55 -8.22 -10.51 -6.83
N SER A 56 -8.31 -10.10 -8.08
CA SER A 56 -7.59 -10.76 -9.18
C SER A 56 -6.09 -10.46 -9.15
N GLY A 57 -5.69 -9.22 -8.86
CA GLY A 57 -4.29 -8.83 -8.71
C GLY A 57 -3.58 -9.61 -7.61
N TRP A 58 -4.29 -9.95 -6.53
CA TRP A 58 -3.71 -10.65 -5.37
C TRP A 58 -4.01 -12.16 -5.31
N GLY A 59 -4.79 -12.69 -6.25
CA GLY A 59 -5.25 -14.09 -6.19
C GLY A 59 -5.07 -14.90 -7.47
N ARG A 60 -4.84 -14.26 -8.62
CA ARG A 60 -4.76 -14.97 -9.92
C ARG A 60 -3.64 -14.47 -10.82
N ASN A 61 -3.39 -13.17 -10.84
CA ASN A 61 -2.37 -12.61 -11.69
C ASN A 61 -0.97 -13.00 -11.19
N GLN A 62 -0.03 -13.16 -12.13
CA GLN A 62 1.39 -13.23 -11.81
C GLN A 62 1.91 -11.81 -11.64
N GLU A 63 2.09 -11.41 -10.39
CA GLU A 63 2.51 -10.06 -10.01
C GLU A 63 3.79 -10.13 -9.19
N VAL A 64 4.56 -9.06 -9.20
CA VAL A 64 5.80 -8.95 -8.41
C VAL A 64 5.72 -7.78 -7.45
N PHE A 65 6.26 -7.98 -6.24
CA PHE A 65 6.46 -6.94 -5.25
C PHE A 65 7.89 -6.98 -4.72
N THR A 66 8.43 -5.80 -4.46
CA THR A 66 9.64 -5.63 -3.66
C THR A 66 9.29 -4.81 -2.43
N PHE A 67 9.86 -5.19 -1.29
CA PHE A 67 9.71 -4.50 -0.03
C PHE A 67 11.08 -4.07 0.46
N ARG A 68 11.20 -2.82 0.88
CA ARG A 68 12.44 -2.23 1.42
C ARG A 68 12.13 -1.51 2.72
N GLU A 69 13.03 -1.66 3.69
CA GLU A 69 12.98 -0.88 4.92
C GLU A 69 13.30 0.59 4.62
N ILE A 70 12.60 1.50 5.29
CA ILE A 70 12.94 2.93 5.28
C ILE A 70 13.85 3.15 6.50
N GLU A 71 15.15 3.33 6.24
CA GLU A 71 16.20 3.42 7.25
C GLU A 71 16.64 4.87 7.51
N THR A 72 16.48 5.76 6.53
CA THR A 72 16.98 7.14 6.61
C THR A 72 15.88 8.18 6.49
N LYS A 73 16.19 9.39 6.96
CA LYS A 73 15.28 10.53 6.88
C LYS A 73 15.06 10.97 5.43
N GLU A 74 16.08 10.85 4.58
CA GLU A 74 16.03 11.17 3.15
C GLU A 74 15.11 10.22 2.38
N GLN A 75 14.94 8.97 2.83
CA GLN A 75 13.99 8.04 2.24
C GLN A 75 12.54 8.33 2.67
N TYR A 76 12.36 9.09 3.74
CA TYR A 76 11.07 9.43 4.32
C TYR A 76 10.53 10.80 3.87
N ASN A 77 11.42 11.78 3.68
CA ASN A 77 11.06 13.16 3.29
C ASN A 77 10.88 13.31 1.78
#